data_AF-G8QS65-F1
#
_entry.id   AF-G8QS65-F1
#
_cell.length_a   1.000
_cell.length_b   1.000
_cell.length_c   1.000
_cell.angle_alpha   90.00
_cell.angle_beta   90.00
_cell.angle_gamma   90.00
#
_symmetry.space_group_name_H-M   'P 1'
#
loop_
_entity.id
_entity.type
_entity.pdbx_description
1 polymer ?
#
loop_
_entity_poly.entity_id
_entity_poly.type
_entity_poly.pdbx_seq_one_letter_code
_entity_poly.pdbx_strand_id
1 'polypeptide(L)'
;MFRHIPGKRLSTGTGDMVEAVKFAETYIRNEGRILEKMPTFKQFAEGFFTPDDPQGVRMRDKMRNKQSGEMDYQNKQRFLDRYLIPEFGDYLLDSITPVIIEDYILEMVSFKDHRTPLSDDTKNKALVCMRKVFHEAERKRIVRDNPAEKVGMINARSKERKPFSPTVFVNVVFAIFYKQFQQTAFSAGR
;
A
#
# COMPACT_ATOMS: atom_id res chain seq x y z
N MET A 1 -24.18 18.45 -3.47
CA MET A 1 -25.05 18.47 -2.26
C MET A 1 -26.47 18.69 -2.77
N PHE A 2 -27.28 17.63 -2.96
CA PHE A 2 -28.56 17.72 -3.70
C PHE A 2 -29.79 17.68 -2.78
N ARG A 3 -29.87 18.61 -1.83
CA ARG A 3 -31.09 18.86 -1.04
C ARG A 3 -32.02 19.93 -1.63
N HIS A 4 -31.79 20.47 -2.84
CA HIS A 4 -32.45 21.73 -3.26
C HIS A 4 -32.88 21.87 -4.74
N ILE A 5 -33.06 20.80 -5.52
CA ILE A 5 -33.60 20.96 -6.90
C ILE A 5 -34.84 20.06 -7.10
N PRO A 6 -36.06 20.54 -6.78
CA PRO A 6 -37.28 19.86 -7.17
C PRO A 6 -37.38 19.81 -8.72
N GLY A 7 -37.70 18.64 -9.28
CA GLY A 7 -37.98 18.47 -10.72
C GLY A 7 -36.92 17.74 -11.56
N LYS A 8 -35.75 17.41 -11.01
CA LYS A 8 -34.74 16.62 -11.75
C LYS A 8 -35.07 15.13 -11.67
N ARG A 9 -35.45 14.52 -12.80
CA ARG A 9 -35.65 13.06 -12.91
C ARG A 9 -34.29 12.36 -12.89
N LEU A 10 -34.07 11.48 -11.93
CA LEU A 10 -32.92 10.56 -11.91
C LEU A 10 -33.36 9.22 -12.49
N SER A 11 -32.65 8.73 -13.51
CA SER A 11 -32.86 7.37 -14.03
C SER A 11 -32.05 6.39 -13.18
N THR A 12 -32.69 5.33 -12.68
CA THR A 12 -32.03 4.23 -11.95
C THR A 12 -31.26 3.29 -12.89
N GLY A 13 -31.55 3.33 -14.19
CA GLY A 13 -30.90 2.48 -15.20
C GLY A 13 -31.30 1.01 -15.16
N THR A 14 -32.27 0.63 -14.34
CA THR A 14 -32.76 -0.74 -14.17
C THR A 14 -34.28 -0.79 -14.36
N GLY A 15 -34.77 -1.89 -14.96
CA GLY A 15 -36.19 -2.15 -15.18
C GLY A 15 -36.87 -2.87 -14.02
N ASP A 16 -36.12 -3.25 -12.98
CA ASP A 16 -36.64 -3.97 -11.81
C ASP A 16 -37.04 -2.97 -10.69
N MET A 17 -38.29 -3.08 -10.26
CA MET A 17 -38.85 -2.24 -9.19
C MET A 17 -38.12 -2.44 -7.86
N VAL A 18 -37.65 -3.65 -7.55
CA VAL A 18 -36.98 -3.94 -6.27
C VAL A 18 -35.62 -3.26 -6.20
N GLU A 19 -34.85 -3.32 -7.28
CA GLU A 19 -33.57 -2.60 -7.40
C GLU A 19 -33.77 -1.08 -7.34
N ALA A 20 -34.81 -0.56 -8.01
CA ALA A 20 -35.13 0.86 -7.99
C ALA A 20 -35.45 1.36 -6.57
N VAL A 21 -36.21 0.58 -5.78
CA VAL A 21 -36.51 0.90 -4.38
C VAL A 21 -35.24 0.89 -3.53
N LYS A 22 -34.38 -0.14 -3.66
CA LYS A 22 -33.08 -0.21 -2.95
C LYS A 22 -32.17 0.97 -3.29
N PHE A 23 -32.13 1.37 -4.56
CA PHE A 23 -31.40 2.55 -5.01
C PHE A 23 -31.94 3.83 -4.37
N ALA A 24 -33.27 4.01 -4.34
CA ALA A 24 -33.90 5.18 -3.71
C ALA A 24 -33.62 5.24 -2.20
N GLU A 25 -33.73 4.11 -1.49
CA GLU A 25 -33.42 4.02 -0.07
C GLU A 25 -31.96 4.35 0.23
N THR A 26 -31.02 3.80 -0.55
CA THR A 26 -29.59 4.13 -0.40
C THR A 26 -29.32 5.59 -0.76
N TYR A 27 -29.93 6.13 -1.81
CA TYR A 27 -29.78 7.53 -2.20
C TYR A 27 -30.30 8.50 -1.13
N ILE A 28 -31.47 8.20 -0.52
CA ILE A 28 -32.03 8.98 0.59
C ILE A 28 -31.13 8.89 1.82
N ARG A 29 -30.70 7.67 2.19
CA ARG A 29 -29.80 7.43 3.32
C ARG A 29 -28.46 8.17 3.15
N ASN A 30 -28.00 8.33 1.92
CA ASN A 30 -26.74 9.02 1.58
C ASN A 30 -26.92 10.50 1.20
N GLU A 31 -28.02 11.14 1.64
CA GLU A 31 -28.29 12.58 1.45
C GLU A 31 -28.28 13.05 -0.02
N GLY A 32 -28.78 12.21 -0.92
CA GLY A 32 -28.87 12.53 -2.33
C GLY A 32 -27.54 12.49 -3.07
N ARG A 33 -26.62 11.62 -2.62
CA ARG A 33 -25.41 11.27 -3.38
C ARG A 33 -25.63 9.90 -4.03
N ILE A 34 -25.39 9.84 -5.33
CA ILE A 34 -25.20 8.56 -6.00
C ILE A 34 -23.89 8.02 -5.43
N LEU A 35 -23.95 6.88 -4.73
CA LEU A 35 -22.73 6.19 -4.35
C LEU A 35 -22.08 5.71 -5.65
N GLU A 36 -20.99 6.36 -6.05
CA GLU A 36 -20.08 5.74 -7.01
C GLU A 36 -19.73 4.34 -6.48
N LYS A 37 -19.70 3.36 -7.36
CA LYS A 37 -19.39 1.97 -7.00
C LYS A 37 -18.10 1.99 -6.16
N MET A 38 -18.17 1.45 -4.94
CA MET A 38 -17.03 1.41 -4.03
C MET A 38 -15.83 0.80 -4.76
N PRO A 39 -14.71 1.53 -4.90
CA PRO A 39 -13.56 1.00 -5.61
C PRO A 39 -12.94 -0.15 -4.81
N THR A 40 -12.31 -1.08 -5.52
CA THR A 40 -11.45 -2.06 -4.87
C THR A 40 -10.18 -1.39 -4.37
N PHE A 41 -9.48 -2.03 -3.43
CA PHE A 41 -8.22 -1.52 -2.92
C PHE A 41 -7.20 -1.33 -4.05
N LYS A 42 -7.11 -2.26 -5.01
CA LYS A 42 -6.22 -2.13 -6.17
C LYS A 42 -6.54 -0.89 -7.00
N GLN A 43 -7.81 -0.70 -7.38
CA GLN A 43 -8.22 0.46 -8.18
C GLN A 43 -7.86 1.80 -7.54
N PHE A 44 -7.86 1.84 -6.20
CA PHE A 44 -7.53 3.06 -5.47
C PHE A 44 -6.03 3.24 -5.23
N ALA A 45 -5.33 2.15 -4.91
CA ALA A 45 -3.94 2.16 -4.46
C ALA A 45 -2.91 1.96 -5.60
N GLU A 46 -3.35 1.59 -6.79
CA GLU A 46 -2.47 1.43 -7.95
C GLU A 46 -1.82 2.77 -8.33
N GLY A 47 -0.49 2.77 -8.44
CA GLY A 47 0.30 3.98 -8.71
C GLY A 47 0.26 5.03 -7.59
N PHE A 48 -0.16 4.70 -6.36
CA PHE A 48 -0.39 5.69 -5.30
C PHE A 48 0.87 6.50 -4.90
N PHE A 49 2.07 5.95 -5.09
CA PHE A 49 3.35 6.63 -4.81
C PHE A 49 4.19 6.89 -6.06
N THR A 50 3.64 6.71 -7.27
CA THR A 50 4.36 7.04 -8.51
C THR A 50 4.37 8.54 -8.75
N PRO A 51 5.27 9.07 -9.60
CA PRO A 51 5.27 10.50 -9.93
C PRO A 51 3.94 11.02 -10.48
N ASP A 52 3.23 10.16 -11.22
CA ASP A 52 1.93 10.43 -11.84
C ASP A 52 0.75 10.04 -10.93
N ASP A 53 0.94 10.11 -9.60
CA ASP A 53 -0.03 9.55 -8.64
C ASP A 53 -1.46 10.09 -8.87
N PRO A 54 -2.45 9.22 -9.16
CA PRO A 54 -3.82 9.68 -9.43
C PRO A 54 -4.45 10.41 -8.23
N GLN A 55 -3.89 10.16 -7.05
CA GLN A 55 -4.37 10.71 -5.79
C GLN A 55 -3.72 12.06 -5.44
N GLY A 56 -2.63 12.48 -6.09
CA GLY A 56 -1.94 13.75 -5.86
C GLY A 56 -1.24 13.86 -4.50
N VAL A 57 -0.85 12.74 -3.89
CA VAL A 57 -0.23 12.65 -2.56
C VAL A 57 1.17 13.24 -2.57
N ARG A 58 1.98 12.91 -3.58
CA ARG A 58 3.35 13.42 -3.72
C ARG A 58 3.37 14.93 -3.88
N MET A 59 2.47 15.46 -4.71
CA MET A 59 2.32 16.91 -4.89
C MET A 59 1.95 17.59 -3.57
N ARG A 60 0.99 17.02 -2.82
CA ARG A 60 0.61 17.55 -1.49
C ARG A 60 1.74 17.49 -0.47
N ASP A 61 2.49 16.39 -0.42
CA ASP A 61 3.61 16.26 0.50
C ASP A 61 4.70 17.29 0.19
N LYS A 62 5.00 17.54 -1.09
CA LYS A 62 5.90 18.62 -1.53
C LYS A 62 5.40 19.99 -1.08
N MET A 63 4.11 20.30 -1.28
CA MET A 63 3.50 21.57 -0.85
C MET A 63 3.52 21.76 0.68
N ARG A 64 3.56 20.66 1.44
CA ARG A 64 3.66 20.67 2.90
C ARG A 64 5.09 20.65 3.43
N ASN A 65 6.09 20.91 2.57
CA ASN A 65 7.51 20.86 2.91
C ASN A 65 7.97 19.52 3.52
N LYS A 66 7.27 18.41 3.22
CA LYS A 66 7.75 17.09 3.60
C LYS A 66 8.85 16.66 2.63
N GLN A 67 10.07 16.58 3.14
CA GLN A 67 11.25 16.16 2.39
C GLN A 67 11.34 14.63 2.31
N SER A 68 10.34 13.97 1.69
CA SER A 68 10.50 12.57 1.29
C SER A 68 11.29 12.52 -0.02
N GLY A 69 12.45 11.85 0.00
CA GLY A 69 13.23 11.60 -1.21
C GLY A 69 12.56 10.62 -2.17
N GLU A 70 12.98 10.61 -3.44
CA GLU A 70 12.43 9.69 -4.47
C GLU A 70 12.48 8.22 -4.04
N MET A 71 13.60 7.82 -3.43
CA MET A 71 13.83 6.46 -2.97
C MET A 71 12.79 6.01 -1.92
N ASP A 72 12.31 6.94 -1.08
CA ASP A 72 11.27 6.65 -0.09
C ASP A 72 9.93 6.32 -0.77
N TYR A 73 9.52 7.10 -1.77
CA TYR A 73 8.32 6.82 -2.56
C TYR A 73 8.43 5.50 -3.34
N GLN A 74 9.58 5.25 -3.98
CA GLN A 74 9.82 3.99 -4.68
C GLN A 74 9.75 2.78 -3.74
N ASN A 75 10.33 2.88 -2.54
CA ASN A 75 10.24 1.82 -1.55
C ASN A 75 8.80 1.58 -1.09
N LYS A 76 8.03 2.65 -0.86
CA LYS A 76 6.60 2.55 -0.52
C LYS A 76 5.76 1.93 -1.64
N GLN A 77 6.00 2.32 -2.89
CA GLN A 77 5.34 1.71 -4.04
C GLN A 77 5.64 0.20 -4.12
N ARG A 78 6.90 -0.19 -3.90
CA ARG A 78 7.28 -1.62 -3.86
C ARG A 78 6.54 -2.40 -2.77
N PHE A 79 6.25 -1.79 -1.62
CA PHE A 79 5.46 -2.44 -0.58
C PHE A 79 4.00 -2.64 -1.00
N LEU A 80 3.40 -1.64 -1.68
CA LEU A 80 2.07 -1.79 -2.25
C LEU A 80 2.04 -2.92 -3.28
N ASP A 81 2.91 -2.88 -4.28
CA ASP A 81 2.85 -3.80 -5.42
C ASP A 81 3.14 -5.24 -5.03
N ARG A 82 4.03 -5.47 -4.05
CA ARG A 82 4.51 -6.82 -3.71
C ARG A 82 3.76 -7.50 -2.58
N TYR A 83 3.12 -6.74 -1.70
CA TYR A 83 2.50 -7.28 -0.49
C TYR A 83 1.03 -6.88 -0.39
N LEU A 84 0.74 -5.59 -0.43
CA LEU A 84 -0.61 -5.10 -0.13
C LEU A 84 -1.60 -5.33 -1.28
N ILE A 85 -1.23 -5.04 -2.52
CA ILE A 85 -2.11 -5.22 -3.69
C ILE A 85 -2.36 -6.71 -3.96
N PRO A 86 -1.38 -7.63 -3.89
CA PRO A 86 -1.65 -9.06 -4.07
C PRO A 86 -2.64 -9.63 -3.05
N GLU A 87 -2.62 -9.15 -1.81
CA GLU A 87 -3.53 -9.62 -0.77
C GLU A 87 -4.90 -8.92 -0.85
N PHE A 88 -4.89 -7.59 -0.81
CA PHE A 88 -6.11 -6.79 -0.62
C PHE A 88 -6.71 -6.31 -1.94
N GLY A 89 -6.06 -6.52 -3.08
CA GLY A 89 -6.36 -5.83 -4.32
C GLY A 89 -7.82 -5.96 -4.78
N ASP A 90 -8.41 -7.13 -4.57
CA ASP A 90 -9.79 -7.44 -4.96
C ASP A 90 -10.82 -7.11 -3.87
N TYR A 91 -10.37 -6.78 -2.65
CA TYR A 91 -11.24 -6.34 -1.58
C TYR A 91 -11.81 -4.95 -1.90
N LEU A 92 -13.09 -4.75 -1.56
CA LEU A 92 -13.65 -3.40 -1.52
C LEU A 92 -12.98 -2.62 -0.38
N LEU A 93 -12.68 -1.34 -0.60
CA LEU A 93 -12.01 -0.52 0.41
C LEU A 93 -12.69 -0.54 1.78
N ASP A 94 -14.03 -0.51 1.80
CA ASP A 94 -14.83 -0.52 3.03
C ASP A 94 -14.93 -1.91 3.70
N SER A 95 -14.59 -2.98 2.98
CA SER A 95 -14.62 -4.35 3.52
C SER A 95 -13.36 -4.71 4.32
N ILE A 96 -12.30 -3.92 4.21
CA ILE A 96 -11.03 -4.19 4.87
C ILE A 96 -11.12 -3.70 6.33
N THR A 97 -11.27 -4.64 7.25
CA THR A 97 -11.40 -4.35 8.68
C THR A 97 -10.03 -4.38 9.38
N PRO A 98 -9.89 -3.75 10.57
CA PRO A 98 -8.65 -3.80 11.34
C PRO A 98 -8.17 -5.22 11.63
N VAL A 99 -9.10 -6.15 11.89
CA VAL A 99 -8.79 -7.57 12.19
C VAL A 99 -8.09 -8.23 10.99
N ILE A 100 -8.64 -8.07 9.78
CA ILE A 100 -8.06 -8.66 8.56
C ILE A 100 -6.66 -8.08 8.31
N ILE A 101 -6.46 -6.79 8.57
CA ILE A 101 -5.14 -6.16 8.44
C ILE A 101 -4.17 -6.74 9.48
N GLU A 102 -4.58 -6.86 10.73
CA GLU A 102 -3.74 -7.38 11.82
C GLU A 102 -3.30 -8.83 11.54
N ASP A 103 -4.24 -9.70 11.16
CA ASP A 103 -3.97 -11.09 10.81
C ASP A 103 -2.96 -11.18 9.65
N TYR A 104 -3.20 -10.42 8.57
CA TYR A 104 -2.28 -10.38 7.44
C TYR A 104 -0.87 -9.92 7.83
N ILE A 105 -0.76 -8.83 8.60
CA ILE A 105 0.53 -8.28 9.03
C ILE A 105 1.31 -9.31 9.87
N LEU A 106 0.63 -10.10 10.71
CA LEU A 106 1.26 -11.17 11.49
C LEU A 106 1.74 -12.32 10.59
N GLU A 107 1.01 -12.64 9.53
CA GLU A 107 1.32 -13.74 8.60
C GLU A 107 2.22 -13.35 7.42
N MET A 108 2.55 -12.06 7.27
CA MET A 108 3.37 -11.57 6.14
C MET A 108 4.71 -12.31 5.99
N VAL A 109 4.88 -12.92 4.82
CA VAL A 109 6.11 -13.60 4.37
C VAL A 109 6.81 -12.85 3.24
N SER A 110 8.09 -13.16 3.04
CA SER A 110 8.93 -12.59 1.98
C SER A 110 8.41 -12.95 0.59
N PHE A 111 8.28 -11.95 -0.28
CA PHE A 111 7.85 -12.14 -1.67
C PHE A 111 8.84 -12.97 -2.53
N LYS A 112 10.06 -13.21 -2.04
CA LYS A 112 11.10 -13.93 -2.80
C LYS A 112 10.98 -15.45 -2.67
N ASP A 113 10.59 -15.92 -1.50
CA ASP A 113 10.58 -17.34 -1.16
C ASP A 113 9.22 -17.83 -0.64
N HIS A 114 8.28 -16.91 -0.36
CA HIS A 114 6.94 -17.17 0.17
C HIS A 114 6.91 -18.06 1.42
N ARG A 115 8.03 -18.12 2.15
CA ARG A 115 8.21 -19.03 3.30
C ARG A 115 8.85 -18.33 4.48
N THR A 116 9.74 -17.38 4.23
CA THR A 116 10.46 -16.70 5.30
C THR A 116 9.59 -15.56 5.85
N PRO A 117 9.28 -15.54 7.16
CA PRO A 117 8.58 -14.41 7.77
C PRO A 117 9.37 -13.11 7.58
N LEU A 118 8.65 -12.02 7.26
CA LEU A 118 9.28 -10.70 7.20
C LEU A 118 9.70 -10.23 8.59
N SER A 119 10.73 -9.37 8.64
CA SER A 119 11.08 -8.71 9.89
C SER A 119 9.97 -7.76 10.34
N ASP A 120 9.81 -7.61 11.65
CA ASP A 120 8.82 -6.69 12.26
C ASP A 120 8.93 -5.26 11.71
N ASP A 121 10.15 -4.76 11.49
CA ASP A 121 10.38 -3.45 10.87
C ASP A 121 9.85 -3.37 9.43
N THR A 122 9.97 -4.45 8.67
CA THR A 122 9.44 -4.52 7.29
C THR A 122 7.92 -4.60 7.29
N LYS A 123 7.34 -5.36 8.23
CA LYS A 123 5.89 -5.43 8.45
C LYS A 123 5.32 -4.06 8.83
N ASN A 124 5.97 -3.36 9.76
CA ASN A 124 5.60 -2.00 10.14
C ASN A 124 5.68 -1.01 8.96
N LYS A 125 6.68 -1.14 8.07
CA LYS A 125 6.76 -0.32 6.85
C LYS A 125 5.58 -0.57 5.91
N ALA A 126 5.16 -1.83 5.74
CA ALA A 126 3.97 -2.16 4.96
C ALA A 126 2.71 -1.55 5.60
N LEU A 127 2.54 -1.67 6.92
CA LEU A 127 1.42 -1.07 7.65
C LEU A 127 1.38 0.46 7.51
N VAL A 128 2.53 1.14 7.60
CA VAL A 128 2.62 2.59 7.37
C VAL A 128 2.20 2.97 5.95
N CYS A 129 2.55 2.16 4.94
CA CYS A 129 2.08 2.39 3.57
C CYS A 129 0.56 2.27 3.49
N MET A 130 -0.01 1.22 4.08
CA MET A 130 -1.45 0.98 4.10
C MET A 130 -2.21 2.10 4.82
N ARG A 131 -1.72 2.56 5.98
CA ARG A 131 -2.28 3.73 6.69
C ARG A 131 -2.36 4.97 5.82
N LYS A 132 -1.32 5.23 5.03
CA LYS A 132 -1.28 6.41 4.15
C LYS A 132 -2.29 6.30 2.99
N VAL A 133 -2.50 5.09 2.46
CA VAL A 133 -3.55 4.84 1.46
C VAL A 133 -4.94 5.08 2.05
N PHE A 134 -5.26 4.45 3.19
CA PHE A 134 -6.57 4.64 3.83
C PHE A 134 -6.82 6.05 4.33
N HIS A 135 -5.78 6.78 4.74
CA HIS A 135 -5.91 8.19 5.11
C HIS A 135 -6.37 9.05 3.93
N GLU A 136 -5.91 8.76 2.71
CA GLU A 136 -6.40 9.47 1.53
C GLU A 136 -7.80 9.00 1.10
N ALA A 137 -8.13 7.72 1.28
CA ALA A 137 -9.49 7.23 1.07
C ALA A 137 -10.49 7.90 2.02
N GLU A 138 -10.12 8.04 3.29
CA GLU A 138 -10.88 8.75 4.33
C GLU A 138 -11.01 10.24 3.99
N ARG A 139 -9.90 10.89 3.60
CA ARG A 139 -9.91 12.30 3.17
C ARG A 139 -10.84 12.53 1.98
N LYS A 140 -10.91 11.58 1.04
CA LYS A 140 -11.84 11.61 -0.09
C LYS A 140 -13.26 11.17 0.26
N ARG A 141 -13.51 10.79 1.53
CA ARG A 141 -14.79 10.29 2.04
C ARG A 141 -15.28 9.03 1.31
N ILE A 142 -14.34 8.21 0.83
CA ILE A 142 -14.62 6.90 0.24
C ILE A 142 -14.87 5.88 1.36
N VAL A 143 -14.02 5.90 2.38
CA VAL A 143 -14.22 5.18 3.64
C VAL A 143 -14.57 6.16 4.76
N ARG A 144 -15.28 5.68 5.77
CA ARG A 144 -15.68 6.50 6.93
C ARG A 144 -14.51 6.82 7.85
N ASP A 145 -13.67 5.83 8.09
CA ASP A 145 -12.53 5.90 9.00
C ASP A 145 -11.38 5.04 8.47
N ASN A 146 -10.16 5.33 8.92
CA ASN A 146 -8.97 4.57 8.52
C ASN A 146 -8.81 3.30 9.37
N PRO A 147 -9.09 2.09 8.84
CA PRO A 147 -8.96 0.85 9.60
C PRO A 147 -7.51 0.53 9.98
N ALA A 148 -6.54 0.93 9.16
CA ALA A 148 -5.12 0.62 9.39
C ALA A 148 -4.50 1.43 10.54
N GLU A 149 -5.08 2.57 10.93
CA GLU A 149 -4.64 3.32 12.12
C GLU A 149 -5.00 2.63 13.43
N LYS A 150 -6.01 1.75 13.42
CA LYS A 150 -6.44 0.98 14.59
C LYS A 150 -5.54 -0.22 14.88
N VAL A 151 -4.73 -0.64 13.92
CA VAL A 151 -3.81 -1.77 14.05
C VAL A 151 -2.51 -1.31 14.72
N GLY A 152 -2.13 -1.98 15.81
CA GLY A 152 -0.90 -1.68 16.54
C GLY A 152 0.37 -1.96 15.72
N MET A 153 1.43 -1.18 15.94
CA MET A 153 2.75 -1.53 15.38
C MET A 153 3.38 -2.67 16.16
N ILE A 154 4.12 -3.53 15.46
CA ILE A 154 4.87 -4.61 16.08
C ILE A 154 6.13 -4.03 16.73
N ASN A 155 6.43 -4.45 17.96
CA ASN A 155 7.65 -4.07 18.66
C ASN A 155 8.87 -4.70 17.96
N ALA A 156 9.51 -3.93 17.08
CA ALA A 156 10.67 -4.38 16.33
C ALA A 156 11.86 -4.58 17.26
N ARG A 157 12.34 -5.83 17.36
CA ARG A 157 13.62 -6.11 18.03
C ARG A 157 14.75 -5.71 17.09
N SER A 158 15.53 -4.70 17.47
CA SER A 158 16.73 -4.34 16.75
C SER A 158 17.72 -5.51 16.83
N LYS A 159 18.11 -6.06 15.68
CA LYS A 159 19.27 -6.96 15.64
C LYS A 159 20.51 -6.12 15.92
N GLU A 160 21.29 -6.53 16.91
CA GLU A 160 22.56 -5.88 17.22
C GLU A 160 23.47 -5.94 15.99
N ARG A 161 23.88 -4.77 15.49
CA ARG A 161 24.82 -4.69 14.37
C ARG A 161 26.22 -4.90 14.93
N LYS A 162 26.78 -6.08 14.74
CA LYS A 162 28.17 -6.34 15.14
C LYS A 162 29.13 -5.53 14.24
N PRO A 163 30.16 -4.89 14.81
CA PRO A 163 31.18 -4.21 14.03
C PRO A 163 31.89 -5.21 13.11
N PHE A 164 32.36 -4.71 11.97
CA PHE A 164 33.04 -5.51 10.97
C PHE A 164 34.36 -6.04 11.56
N SER A 165 34.45 -7.35 11.81
CA SER A 165 35.65 -7.91 12.43
C SER A 165 36.81 -8.00 11.44
N PRO A 166 38.08 -7.92 11.90
CA PRO A 166 39.25 -8.07 11.03
C PRO A 166 39.24 -9.37 10.21
N THR A 167 38.75 -10.47 10.79
CA THR A 167 38.61 -11.76 10.08
C THR A 167 37.62 -11.70 8.94
N VAL A 168 36.47 -11.04 9.15
CA VAL A 168 35.48 -10.85 8.08
C VAL A 168 36.05 -9.93 6.98
N PHE A 169 36.84 -8.92 7.36
CA PHE A 169 37.52 -8.05 6.41
C PHE A 169 38.48 -8.82 5.51
N VAL A 170 39.37 -9.62 6.07
CA VAL A 170 40.31 -10.44 5.29
C VAL A 170 39.57 -11.37 4.34
N ASN A 171 38.50 -12.03 4.81
CA ASN A 171 37.70 -12.93 3.98
C ASN A 171 37.00 -12.22 2.81
N VAL A 172 36.43 -11.04 3.05
CA VAL A 172 35.78 -10.25 2.00
C VAL A 172 36.81 -9.76 0.99
N VAL A 173 37.95 -9.24 1.45
CA VAL A 173 39.03 -8.77 0.57
C VAL A 173 39.57 -9.93 -0.28
N PHE A 174 39.85 -11.08 0.34
CA PHE A 174 40.32 -12.26 -0.38
C PHE A 174 39.31 -12.74 -1.43
N ALA A 175 38.01 -12.75 -1.11
CA ALA A 175 36.96 -13.11 -2.06
C ALA A 175 36.87 -12.14 -3.25
N ILE A 176 37.05 -10.84 -3.03
CA ILE A 176 37.08 -9.83 -4.09
C ILE A 176 38.29 -10.08 -5.01
N PHE A 177 39.49 -10.23 -4.45
CA PHE A 177 40.70 -10.47 -5.23
C PHE A 177 40.64 -11.80 -6.00
N TYR A 178 40.15 -12.86 -5.38
CA TYR A 178 39.97 -14.15 -6.03
C TYR A 178 39.02 -14.06 -7.23
N LYS A 179 37.91 -13.33 -7.09
CA LYS A 179 36.93 -13.15 -8.17
C LYS A 179 37.48 -12.31 -9.33
N GLN A 180 38.28 -11.28 -9.05
CA GLN A 180 38.98 -10.51 -10.08
C GLN A 180 40.03 -11.36 -10.80
N PHE A 181 40.80 -12.17 -10.07
CA PHE A 181 41.79 -13.07 -10.66
C PHE A 181 41.16 -14.09 -11.62
N GLN A 182 40.02 -14.68 -11.26
CA GLN A 182 39.31 -15.59 -12.17
C GLN A 182 38.81 -14.89 -13.44
N GLN A 183 38.37 -13.63 -13.35
CA GLN A 183 37.91 -12.87 -14.52
C GLN A 183 39.06 -12.55 -15.49
N THR A 184 40.24 -12.21 -14.98
CA THR A 184 41.42 -11.87 -15.80
C THR A 184 42.09 -13.11 -16.39
N ALA A 185 42.15 -14.22 -15.64
CA ALA A 185 42.67 -15.50 -16.14
C ALA A 185 41.82 -16.07 -17.28
N PHE A 186 40.49 -15.87 -17.24
CA PHE A 186 39.59 -16.34 -18.29
C PHE A 186 39.62 -15.45 -19.56
N SER A 187 40.00 -14.17 -19.43
CA SER A 187 40.14 -13.26 -20.58
C SER A 187 41.47 -13.39 -21.33
N ALA A 188 42.52 -13.89 -20.66
CA ALA A 188 43.86 -14.03 -21.24
C ALA A 188 44.11 -15.38 -21.95
N GLY A 189 43.14 -16.30 -21.92
CA GLY A 189 43.20 -17.62 -22.55
C GLY A 189 42.46 -17.73 -23.89
N ARG A 190 42.22 -16.62 -24.60
CA ARG A 190 41.70 -16.60 -25.97
C ARG A 190 42.68 -15.93 -26.93
#